data_AF-A0A5A7WAY3-F1
#
_entry.id   AF-A0A5A7WAY3-F1
#
_cell.length_a   1.000
_cell.length_b   1.000
_cell.length_c   1.000
_cell.angle_alpha   90.00
_cell.angle_beta   90.00
_cell.angle_gamma   90.00
#
_symmetry.space_group_name_H-M   'P 1'
#
loop_
_entity.id
_entity.type
_entity.pdbx_description
1 polymer ?
#
loop_
_entity_poly.entity_id
_entity_poly.type
_entity_poly.pdbx_seq_one_letter_code
_entity_poly.pdbx_strand_id
1 'polypeptide(L)' 'MKPKKTAAELQKIIREASRDAGPWPKNMTLIIYALDDSWRIIVSYSDASQTPFRDRLMELSLRLTEFYDLDEGTA' A
#
# COMPACT_ATOMS: atom_id res chain seq x y z
N MET A 1 1.44 7.38 -20.01
CA MET A 1 2.11 6.24 -19.34
C MET A 1 2.47 6.67 -17.94
N LYS A 2 2.10 5.87 -16.93
CA LYS A 2 2.52 6.13 -15.56
C LYS A 2 4.03 5.86 -15.42
N PRO A 3 4.72 6.53 -14.48
CA PRO A 3 6.14 6.29 -14.26
C PRO A 3 6.35 4.87 -13.72
N LYS A 4 7.23 4.11 -14.37
CA LYS A 4 7.65 2.80 -13.86
C LYS A 4 8.34 2.97 -12.52
N LYS A 5 7.85 2.24 -11.50
CA LYS A 5 8.42 2.19 -10.16
C LYS A 5 8.76 0.76 -9.79
N THR A 6 9.82 0.61 -9.01
CA THR A 6 10.19 -0.64 -8.35
C THR A 6 9.33 -0.85 -7.08
N ALA A 7 9.22 -2.09 -6.60
CA ALA A 7 8.56 -2.39 -5.33
C ALA A 7 9.09 -1.54 -4.16
N ALA A 8 10.41 -1.33 -4.09
CA ALA A 8 11.05 -0.56 -3.03
C ALA A 8 10.65 0.93 -3.08
N GLU A 9 10.55 1.51 -4.28
CA GLU A 9 10.07 2.88 -4.44
C GLU A 9 8.60 3.03 -4.05
N LEU A 10 7.75 2.09 -4.48
CA LEU A 10 6.33 2.08 -4.11
C LEU A 10 6.16 1.93 -2.60
N GLN A 11 6.92 1.05 -1.96
CA GLN A 11 6.91 0.88 -0.52
C GLN A 11 7.29 2.18 0.19
N LYS A 12 8.31 2.90 -0.30
CA LYS A 12 8.70 4.20 0.25
C LYS A 12 7.58 5.23 0.11
N ILE A 13 6.97 5.33 -1.07
CA ILE A 13 5.86 6.27 -1.35
C ILE A 13 4.68 5.99 -0.43
N ILE A 14 4.27 4.72 -0.30
CA ILE A 14 3.15 4.32 0.55
C ILE A 14 3.46 4.61 2.03
N ARG A 15 4.69 4.34 2.48
CA ARG A 15 5.13 4.66 3.84
C ARG A 15 5.10 6.16 4.13
N GLU A 16 5.57 6.98 3.20
CA GLU A 16 5.54 8.43 3.32
C GLU A 16 4.11 8.97 3.35
N ALA A 17 3.25 8.53 2.44
CA ALA A 17 1.84 8.92 2.39
C ALA A 17 1.05 8.45 3.63
N SER A 18 1.41 7.30 4.21
CA SER A 18 0.75 6.77 5.41
C SER A 18 1.04 7.56 6.69
N ARG A 19 2.00 8.50 6.68
CA ARG A 19 2.34 9.31 7.86
C ARG A 19 1.15 10.11 8.38
N ASP A 20 0.26 10.55 7.49
CA ASP A 20 -0.95 11.29 7.85
C ASP A 20 -2.02 10.39 8.51
N ALA A 21 -1.95 9.07 8.30
CA ALA A 21 -2.84 8.10 8.93
C ALA A 21 -2.44 7.79 10.38
N GLY A 22 -1.19 8.07 10.77
CA GLY A 22 -0.63 7.83 12.10
C GLY A 22 0.69 7.04 12.08
N PRO A 23 1.21 6.66 13.26
CA PRO A 23 2.39 5.81 13.34
C PRO A 23 2.10 4.42 12.78
N TRP A 24 3.07 3.85 12.07
CA TRP A 24 2.92 2.51 11.52
C TRP A 24 2.80 1.44 12.62
N PRO A 25 1.78 0.55 12.59
CA PRO A 25 1.61 -0.47 13.62
C PRO A 25 2.75 -1.51 13.65
N LYS A 26 3.18 -1.92 14.85
CA LYS A 26 4.33 -2.83 15.03
C LYS A 26 4.21 -4.18 14.31
N ASN A 27 3.00 -4.73 14.21
CA ASN A 27 2.75 -6.05 13.61
C ASN A 27 2.11 -5.96 12.23
N MET A 28 2.23 -4.82 11.55
CA MET A 28 1.69 -4.62 10.21
C MET A 28 2.80 -4.67 9.17
N THR A 29 2.59 -5.50 8.15
CA THR A 29 3.50 -5.67 7.02
C THR A 29 2.83 -5.26 5.73
N LEU A 30 3.52 -4.43 4.94
CA LEU A 30 3.13 -4.09 3.58
C LEU A 30 3.88 -5.01 2.63
N ILE A 31 3.15 -5.76 1.81
CA ILE A 31 3.69 -6.66 0.80
C ILE A 31 3.32 -6.08 -0.56
N ILE A 32 4.33 -5.85 -1.39
CA ILE A 32 4.17 -5.37 -2.77
C ILE A 32 4.81 -6.40 -3.67
N TYR A 33 4.05 -6.96 -4.60
CA TYR A 33 4.58 -7.93 -5.56
C TYR A 33 4.10 -7.62 -6.97
N ALA A 34 4.93 -7.99 -7.94
CA ALA A 34 4.68 -7.73 -9.34
C ALA A 34 3.57 -8.65 -9.87
N LEU A 35 2.66 -8.06 -10.62
CA LEU A 35 1.85 -8.69 -11.65
C LEU A 35 2.51 -8.39 -13.01
N ASP A 36 1.95 -8.93 -14.10
CA ASP A 36 2.53 -8.79 -15.44
C ASP A 36 2.82 -7.32 -15.81
N ASP A 37 1.85 -6.43 -15.59
CA ASP A 37 1.92 -5.01 -15.95
C ASP A 37 1.69 -4.04 -14.77
N SER A 38 1.56 -4.56 -13.55
CA SER A 38 1.21 -3.75 -12.38
C SER A 38 1.77 -4.33 -11.07
N TRP A 39 1.49 -3.67 -9.95
CA TRP A 39 1.93 -4.09 -8.63
C TRP A 39 0.73 -4.27 -7.73
N ARG A 40 0.58 -5.45 -7.11
CA ARG A 40 -0.46 -5.66 -6.11
C ARG A 40 0.06 -5.35 -4.71
N ILE A 41 -0.79 -4.68 -3.93
CA ILE A 41 -0.55 -4.38 -2.52
C ILE A 41 -1.36 -5.31 -1.64
N ILE A 42 -0.70 -5.93 -0.67
CA ILE A 42 -1.34 -6.68 0.40
C ILE A 42 -0.86 -6.11 1.74
N VAL A 43 -1.81 -5.94 2.67
CA VAL A 43 -1.52 -5.53 4.05
C VAL A 43 -1.79 -6.73 4.95
N SER A 44 -0.72 -7.25 5.58
CA SER A 44 -0.82 -8.34 6.56
C SER A 44 -0.71 -7.76 7.96
N TYR A 45 -1.63 -8.14 8.85
CA TYR A 45 -1.67 -7.72 10.24
C TYR A 45 -2.43 -8.77 11.06
N SER A 46 -2.11 -8.89 12.35
CA SER A 46 -2.66 -9.94 13.23
C SER A 46 -3.57 -9.42 14.34
N ASP A 47 -3.73 -8.10 14.45
CA ASP A 47 -4.42 -7.43 15.55
C ASP A 47 -5.55 -6.55 14.99
N ALA A 48 -6.80 -6.88 15.34
CA ALA A 48 -7.99 -6.21 14.84
C ALA A 48 -8.06 -4.72 15.22
N SER A 49 -7.34 -4.27 16.25
CA SER A 49 -7.24 -2.84 16.56
C SER A 49 -6.53 -2.02 15.47
N GLN A 50 -5.80 -2.70 14.56
CA GLN A 50 -5.06 -2.08 13.47
C GLN A 50 -5.88 -1.94 12.18
N THR A 51 -7.09 -2.51 12.14
CA THR A 51 -8.01 -2.41 10.98
C THR A 51 -8.23 -0.96 10.52
N PRO A 52 -8.45 0.04 11.39
CA PRO A 52 -8.63 1.42 10.94
C PRO A 52 -7.41 2.00 10.21
N PHE A 53 -6.19 1.63 10.63
CA PHE A 53 -4.97 2.03 9.92
C PHE A 53 -4.87 1.32 8.57
N ARG A 54 -5.17 0.02 8.52
CA ARG A 54 -5.21 -0.75 7.27
C ARG A 54 -6.22 -0.15 6.29
N ASP A 55 -7.41 0.21 6.72
CA ASP A 55 -8.44 0.75 5.83
C ASP A 55 -8.03 2.09 5.23
N ARG A 56 -7.49 3.00 6.05
CA ARG A 56 -6.88 4.26 5.55
C ARG A 56 -5.74 4.00 4.58
N LEU A 57 -4.92 2.98 4.84
CA LEU A 57 -3.81 2.60 3.96
C LEU A 57 -4.32 2.07 2.61
N MET A 58 -5.43 1.32 2.60
CA MET A 58 -6.07 0.86 1.36
C MET A 58 -6.69 2.02 0.59
N GLU A 59 -7.36 2.97 1.25
CA GLU A 59 -7.86 4.20 0.62
C GLU A 59 -6.75 5.03 -0.01
N LEU A 60 -5.62 5.18 0.70
CA LEU A 60 -4.42 5.83 0.17
C LEU A 60 -3.86 5.09 -1.04
N SER A 61 -3.77 3.76 -0.96
CA SER A 61 -3.30 2.91 -2.06
C SER A 61 -4.19 3.04 -3.30
N LEU A 62 -5.50 3.16 -3.11
CA LEU A 62 -6.46 3.41 -4.18
C LEU A 62 -6.16 4.75 -4.88
N ARG A 63 -5.97 5.83 -4.12
CA ARG A 63 -5.60 7.14 -4.69
C ARG A 63 -4.26 7.08 -5.42
N LEU A 64 -3.30 6.32 -4.92
CA LEU A 64 -2.00 6.14 -5.57
C LEU A 64 -2.11 5.39 -6.91
N THR A 65 -3.17 4.62 -7.14
CA THR A 65 -3.40 3.98 -8.46
C THR A 65 -3.65 5.02 -9.56
N GLU A 66 -4.05 6.25 -9.25
CA GLU A 66 -4.16 7.32 -10.26
C GLU A 66 -2.77 7.73 -10.80
N PHE A 67 -1.73 7.59 -9.98
CA PHE A 67 -0.38 8.09 -10.27
C PHE A 67 0.63 6.98 -10.60
N TYR A 68 0.40 5.75 -10.13
CA TYR A 68 1.32 4.61 -10.25
C TYR A 68 0.62 3.36 -10.78
N ASP A 69 1.41 2.41 -11.28
CA ASP A 69 0.94 1.10 -11.78
C ASP A 69 0.62 0.15 -10.62
N LEU A 70 -0.29 0.56 -9.74
CA LEU A 70 -0.80 -0.23 -8.62
C LEU A 70 -2.12 -0.90 -9.01
N ASP A 71 -2.28 -2.16 -8.65
CA ASP A 71 -3.51 -2.93 -8.77
C ASP A 71 -4.26 -2.96 -7.44
N GLU A 72 -5.58 -2.77 -7.49
CA GLU A 72 -6.44 -2.99 -6.35
C GLU A 72 -6.49 -4.51 -6.10
N GLY A 73 -5.88 -4.98 -5.02
CA GLY A 73 -6.16 -6.33 -4.57
C GLY A 73 -7.64 -6.37 -4.15
N THR A 74 -8.54 -6.77 -5.05
CA THR A 74 -9.88 -7.24 -4.66
C THR A 74 -9.66 -8.52 -3.85
N ALA A 75 -9.74 -8.39 -2.54
CA ALA A 75 -9.85 -9.51 -1.60
C ALA A 75 -11.32 -9.86 -1.41
#